data_AF-A0AAV2N065-F1
#
_entry.id   AF-A0AAV2N065-F1
#
_cell.length_a   1.000
_cell.length_b   1.000
_cell.length_c   1.000
_cell.angle_alpha   90.00
_cell.angle_beta   90.00
_cell.angle_gamma   90.00
#
_symmetry.space_group_name_H-M   'P 1'
#
loop_
_entity.id
_entity.type
_entity.pdbx_description
1 polymer ?
#
loop_
_entity_poly.entity_id
_entity_poly.type
_entity_poly.pdbx_seq_one_letter_code
_entity_poly.pdbx_strand_id
1 'polypeptide(L)'
;MGKTALISHLRGKKHEERVAAKRKSYGIRLFTSHSKELDTSLNSLIAKNDSRNPDDPIIRWLNNSKVAERALEMLPHLRKYKESLQRDKKEILSYSYKVVAEGLNDKFMPVRLAFFCYVSKLIEPFLEKYQNDAPLAPYLYNDITSLLVDLMNIFVKKEVLEKETNIDRIDLNNNANMILSKNLKLGFAVKAELKKQKKIKEFEIKSFKDDCVTILKLICQKIIAKSPIKYKLCKGMTFCDPQLLSYSLSQALRRLEIVLEIFQEKKWIGYTECDELYKEFKDFCSKRGALESFKQFDRLSQKLDNFCHGNAFVERGFSINKEVIVENQLAKSLVAQRQVYDAIQALGGLDNIVIDKQMILKIRNARSLYNEGLKEAKKKSETEANENLNKRRLVAEIDDLKKKRLKIIAEKQKETDLIEEKIQELLSIRK
;
A
#
# COMPACT_ATOMS: atom_id res chain seq x y z
N MET A 1 46.50 3.32 -6.51
CA MET A 1 46.19 4.75 -6.33
C MET A 1 46.46 5.12 -4.87
N GLY A 2 47.30 6.13 -4.62
CA GLY A 2 47.81 6.43 -3.27
C GLY A 2 46.77 7.07 -2.34
N LYS A 3 47.01 6.97 -1.02
CA LYS A 3 46.17 7.50 0.07
C LYS A 3 45.84 9.00 -0.11
N THR A 4 46.74 9.75 -0.75
CA THR A 4 46.59 11.16 -1.16
C THR A 4 45.59 11.38 -2.29
N ALA A 5 45.48 10.45 -3.25
CA ALA A 5 44.47 10.50 -4.31
C ALA A 5 43.05 10.22 -3.77
N LEU A 6 42.94 9.37 -2.75
CA LEU A 6 41.69 9.08 -2.04
C LEU A 6 41.18 10.28 -1.21
N ILE A 7 42.10 11.02 -0.57
CA ILE A 7 41.77 12.23 0.21
C ILE A 7 41.38 13.40 -0.71
N SER A 8 41.99 13.51 -1.89
CA SER A 8 41.61 14.48 -2.94
C SER A 8 40.19 14.22 -3.47
N HIS A 9 39.83 12.96 -3.70
CA HIS A 9 38.48 12.58 -4.10
C HIS A 9 37.39 12.87 -3.04
N LEU A 10 37.74 12.82 -1.75
CA LEU A 10 36.83 13.08 -0.63
C LEU A 10 36.60 14.57 -0.35
N ARG A 11 37.53 15.47 -0.73
CA ARG A 11 37.42 16.92 -0.51
C ARG A 11 36.80 17.71 -1.66
N GLY A 12 36.56 17.07 -2.81
CA GLY A 12 35.94 17.72 -3.96
C GLY A 12 34.44 17.95 -3.76
N LYS A 13 34.01 19.22 -3.72
CA LYS A 13 32.60 19.66 -3.64
C LYS A 13 31.62 18.99 -4.63
N LYS A 14 32.12 18.34 -5.70
CA LYS A 14 31.31 17.55 -6.65
C LYS A 14 30.70 16.27 -6.05
N HIS A 15 31.21 15.74 -4.93
CA HIS A 15 30.66 14.54 -4.29
C HIS A 15 29.60 14.83 -3.23
N GLU A 16 29.61 16.01 -2.59
CA GLU A 16 28.55 16.41 -1.67
C GLU A 16 27.22 16.63 -2.40
N GLU A 17 27.25 17.14 -3.63
CA GLU A 17 26.06 17.24 -4.50
C GLU A 17 25.53 15.87 -4.97
N ARG A 18 26.35 14.81 -4.95
CA ARG A 18 25.94 13.44 -5.30
C ARG A 18 25.57 12.56 -4.11
N VAL A 19 26.06 12.85 -2.91
CA VAL A 19 25.77 12.12 -1.65
C VAL A 19 24.68 12.80 -0.82
N ALA A 20 24.36 14.07 -1.09
CA ALA A 20 23.09 14.65 -0.70
C ALA A 20 21.95 14.00 -1.51
N ALA A 21 21.64 12.75 -1.18
CA ALA A 21 20.40 12.12 -1.56
C ALA A 21 19.28 13.08 -1.13
N LYS A 22 18.64 13.71 -2.13
CA LYS A 22 17.37 14.42 -1.97
C LYS A 22 16.40 13.43 -1.32
N ARG A 23 16.34 13.40 0.02
CA ARG A 23 15.12 13.07 0.75
C ARG A 23 14.13 14.20 0.46
N LYS A 24 13.57 14.18 -0.75
CA LYS A 24 12.26 14.76 -0.96
C LYS A 24 11.31 13.89 -0.15
N SER A 25 11.09 14.29 1.09
CA SER A 25 9.80 14.05 1.73
C SER A 25 8.77 14.63 0.77
N TYR A 26 8.09 13.76 0.02
CA TYR A 26 6.88 14.14 -0.70
C TYR A 26 5.78 14.24 0.36
N GLY A 27 5.83 15.31 1.15
CA GLY A 27 4.67 15.76 1.91
C GLY A 27 3.56 16.08 0.92
N ILE A 28 2.35 15.62 1.23
CA ILE A 28 1.10 15.80 0.46
C ILE A 28 0.64 17.27 0.55
N ARG A 29 1.49 18.24 0.17
CA ARG A 29 1.20 19.68 0.20
C ARG A 29 1.96 20.47 -0.87
N LEU A 30 2.07 19.93 -2.09
CA LEU A 30 2.73 20.62 -3.21
C LEU A 30 1.81 20.92 -4.41
N PHE A 31 0.50 20.80 -4.23
CA PHE A 31 -0.49 21.25 -5.22
C PHE A 31 -1.52 22.15 -4.54
N THR A 32 -1.13 23.38 -4.17
CA THR A 32 -2.00 24.57 -4.05
C THR A 32 -1.16 25.71 -3.45
N SER A 33 -0.40 26.42 -4.29
CA SER A 33 0.01 27.78 -3.96
C SER A 33 -1.05 28.71 -4.52
N HIS A 34 -2.08 29.03 -3.74
CA HIS A 34 -2.76 30.33 -3.67
C HIS A 34 -3.86 30.28 -2.58
N SER A 35 -3.78 31.22 -1.64
CA SER A 35 -4.73 31.53 -0.56
C SER A 35 -4.74 30.62 0.70
N LYS A 36 -3.87 30.94 1.67
CA LYS A 36 -3.90 30.37 3.03
C LYS A 36 -5.02 30.94 3.92
N GLU A 37 -5.66 32.05 3.53
CA GLU A 37 -6.61 32.76 4.40
C GLU A 37 -8.07 32.42 4.11
N LEU A 38 -8.42 31.99 2.88
CA LEU A 38 -9.78 31.55 2.55
C LEU A 38 -10.05 30.10 2.99
N ASP A 39 -9.04 29.23 2.99
CA ASP A 39 -9.19 27.81 3.34
C ASP A 39 -9.55 27.57 4.81
N THR A 40 -9.07 28.39 5.74
CA THR A 40 -9.35 28.20 7.18
C THR A 40 -10.82 28.47 7.50
N SER A 41 -11.39 29.50 6.88
CA SER A 41 -12.81 29.85 7.04
C SER A 41 -13.72 28.85 6.33
N LEU A 42 -13.38 28.43 5.09
CA LEU A 42 -14.17 27.44 4.36
C LEU A 42 -14.15 26.06 5.04
N ASN A 43 -12.99 25.62 5.54
CA ASN A 43 -12.87 24.34 6.24
C ASN A 43 -13.62 24.34 7.58
N SER A 44 -13.66 25.47 8.29
CA SER A 44 -14.46 25.61 9.53
C SER A 44 -15.97 25.60 9.28
N LEU A 45 -16.42 26.11 8.12
CA LEU A 45 -17.81 26.09 7.68
C LEU A 45 -18.23 24.71 7.15
N ILE A 46 -17.32 24.01 6.45
CA ILE A 46 -17.53 22.63 6.00
C ILE A 46 -17.60 21.68 7.20
N ALA A 47 -16.72 21.83 8.20
CA ALA A 47 -16.71 21.01 9.41
C ALA A 47 -17.98 21.20 10.27
N LYS A 48 -18.60 22.38 10.26
CA LYS A 48 -19.86 22.65 10.98
C LYS A 48 -21.11 22.12 10.28
N ASN A 49 -21.05 21.91 8.96
CA ASN A 49 -22.16 21.37 8.17
C ASN A 49 -22.02 19.87 7.87
N ASP A 50 -21.04 19.22 8.49
CA ASP A 50 -20.71 17.83 8.20
C ASP A 50 -21.54 16.87 9.06
N SER A 51 -22.71 16.49 8.56
CA SER A 51 -23.53 15.42 9.14
C SER A 51 -23.00 14.03 8.73
N ARG A 52 -21.69 13.80 8.81
CA ARG A 52 -21.07 12.53 8.41
C ARG A 52 -20.88 11.59 9.59
N ASN A 53 -21.18 10.32 9.35
CA ASN A 53 -21.02 9.22 10.29
C ASN A 53 -19.51 8.99 10.54
N PRO A 54 -19.05 8.78 11.79
CA PRO A 54 -17.62 8.67 12.12
C PRO A 54 -16.87 7.52 11.41
N ASP A 55 -17.60 6.54 10.88
CA ASP A 55 -17.06 5.33 10.24
C ASP A 55 -16.80 5.48 8.73
N ASP A 56 -17.16 6.60 8.10
CA ASP A 56 -16.89 6.82 6.68
C ASP A 56 -15.38 7.08 6.44
N PRO A 57 -14.68 6.29 5.60
CA PRO A 57 -13.25 6.47 5.39
C PRO A 57 -12.92 7.86 4.84
N ILE A 58 -12.00 8.55 5.51
CA ILE A 58 -11.49 9.88 5.13
C ILE A 58 -10.57 9.75 3.89
N ILE A 59 -11.11 9.38 2.73
CA ILE A 59 -10.30 9.24 1.52
C ILE A 59 -10.97 9.95 0.35
N ARG A 60 -10.37 11.09 -0.03
CA ARG A 60 -10.77 11.97 -1.14
C ARG A 60 -10.88 11.26 -2.49
N TRP A 61 -10.32 10.07 -2.65
CA TRP A 61 -10.23 9.34 -3.93
C TRP A 61 -11.29 8.25 -4.12
N LEU A 62 -12.03 7.86 -3.07
CA LEU A 62 -13.15 6.91 -3.17
C LEU A 62 -14.51 7.58 -3.40
N ASN A 63 -14.57 8.90 -3.32
CA ASN A 63 -15.82 9.64 -3.46
C ASN A 63 -16.09 10.07 -4.91
N ASN A 64 -15.28 9.63 -5.88
CA ASN A 64 -15.39 10.10 -7.26
C ASN A 64 -16.72 9.71 -7.91
N SER A 65 -17.19 8.46 -7.74
CA SER A 65 -18.50 8.06 -8.25
C SER A 65 -19.63 8.84 -7.59
N LYS A 66 -19.65 8.90 -6.25
CA LYS A 66 -20.69 9.61 -5.46
C LYS A 66 -20.76 11.10 -5.81
N VAL A 67 -19.61 11.76 -5.96
CA VAL A 67 -19.55 13.17 -6.36
C VAL A 67 -20.07 13.37 -7.78
N ALA A 68 -19.73 12.47 -8.71
CA ALA A 68 -20.21 12.55 -10.08
C ALA A 68 -21.72 12.29 -10.20
N GLU A 69 -22.26 11.36 -9.42
CA GLU A 69 -23.70 11.12 -9.33
C GLU A 69 -24.44 12.35 -8.80
N ARG A 70 -23.98 12.90 -7.68
CA ARG A 70 -24.55 14.12 -7.12
C ARG A 70 -24.46 15.29 -8.09
N ALA A 71 -23.34 15.43 -8.80
CA ALA A 71 -23.20 16.46 -9.83
C ALA A 71 -24.25 16.29 -10.93
N LEU A 72 -24.50 15.06 -11.38
CA LEU A 72 -25.52 14.74 -12.39
C LEU A 72 -26.94 15.05 -11.90
N GLU A 73 -27.26 14.78 -10.64
CA GLU A 73 -28.53 15.15 -9.99
C GLU A 73 -28.72 16.66 -9.87
N MET A 74 -27.64 17.41 -9.61
CA MET A 74 -27.68 18.86 -9.43
C MET A 74 -27.80 19.63 -10.76
N LEU A 75 -27.43 19.03 -11.90
CA LEU A 75 -27.41 19.70 -13.21
C LEU A 75 -28.73 20.42 -13.59
N PRO A 76 -29.93 19.84 -13.42
CA PRO A 76 -31.19 20.51 -13.74
C PRO A 76 -31.44 21.74 -12.86
N HIS A 77 -31.08 21.67 -11.58
CA HIS A 77 -31.24 22.77 -10.63
C HIS A 77 -30.27 23.91 -10.94
N LEU A 78 -29.02 23.58 -11.27
CA LEU A 78 -28.01 24.56 -11.67
C LEU A 78 -28.39 25.26 -12.97
N ARG A 79 -29.03 24.55 -13.92
CA ARG A 79 -29.55 25.16 -15.15
C ARG A 79 -30.67 26.17 -14.84
N LYS A 80 -31.63 25.82 -13.98
CA LYS A 80 -32.68 26.75 -13.52
C LYS A 80 -32.09 27.98 -12.83
N TYR A 81 -31.08 27.79 -11.97
CA TYR A 81 -30.40 28.88 -11.29
C TYR A 81 -29.73 29.85 -12.27
N LYS A 82 -29.03 29.31 -13.28
CA LYS A 82 -28.42 30.11 -14.36
C LYS A 82 -29.48 30.90 -15.14
N GLU A 83 -30.59 30.26 -15.49
CA GLU A 83 -31.70 30.93 -16.19
C GLU A 83 -32.31 32.07 -15.36
N SER A 84 -32.47 31.87 -14.05
CA SER A 84 -32.94 32.93 -13.14
C SER A 84 -31.97 34.11 -13.06
N LEU A 85 -30.66 33.86 -12.95
CA LEU A 85 -29.65 34.92 -12.93
C LEU A 85 -29.62 35.75 -14.22
N GLN A 86 -29.84 35.09 -15.37
CA GLN A 86 -29.94 35.76 -16.66
C GLN A 86 -31.19 36.65 -16.74
N ARG A 87 -32.33 36.22 -16.16
CA ARG A 87 -33.55 37.03 -16.07
C ARG A 87 -33.36 38.28 -15.20
N ASP A 88 -32.67 38.12 -14.08
CA ASP A 88 -32.41 39.21 -13.12
C ASP A 88 -31.32 40.19 -13.61
N LYS A 89 -30.70 39.94 -14.77
CA LYS A 89 -29.54 40.69 -15.31
C LYS A 89 -28.38 40.84 -14.31
N LYS A 90 -28.27 39.93 -13.34
CA LYS A 90 -27.20 39.93 -12.35
C LYS A 90 -25.99 39.21 -12.92
N GLU A 91 -24.90 39.94 -13.13
CA GLU A 91 -23.66 39.38 -13.66
C GLU A 91 -22.74 38.92 -12.53
N ILE A 92 -22.46 37.62 -12.47
CA ILE A 92 -21.51 37.04 -11.52
C ILE A 92 -20.15 36.90 -12.21
N LEU A 93 -19.17 37.72 -11.80
CA LEU A 93 -17.84 37.78 -12.42
C LEU A 93 -16.87 36.70 -11.93
N SER A 94 -17.27 35.87 -10.96
CA SER A 94 -16.41 34.84 -10.39
C SER A 94 -15.94 33.83 -11.44
N TYR A 95 -14.65 33.48 -11.40
CA TYR A 95 -14.06 32.44 -12.26
C TYR A 95 -14.78 31.10 -12.12
N SER A 96 -15.15 30.69 -10.90
CA SER A 96 -15.85 29.42 -10.66
C SER A 96 -17.22 29.38 -11.33
N TYR A 97 -17.93 30.52 -11.34
CA TYR A 97 -19.21 30.63 -12.04
C TYR A 97 -19.03 30.52 -13.56
N LYS A 98 -18.00 31.15 -14.14
CA LYS A 98 -17.70 31.05 -15.58
C LYS A 98 -17.51 29.59 -16.01
N VAL A 99 -16.69 28.83 -15.29
CA VAL A 99 -16.43 27.41 -15.56
C VAL A 99 -17.71 26.57 -15.48
N VAL A 100 -18.53 26.77 -14.44
CA VAL A 100 -19.81 26.06 -14.30
C VAL A 100 -20.80 26.46 -15.39
N ALA A 101 -20.88 27.75 -15.72
CA ALA A 101 -21.77 28.26 -16.76
C ALA A 101 -21.40 27.72 -18.15
N GLU A 102 -20.10 27.60 -18.46
CA GLU A 102 -19.59 26.94 -19.65
C GLU A 102 -19.95 25.45 -19.67
N GLY A 103 -19.71 24.73 -18.57
CA GLY A 103 -20.08 23.32 -18.46
C GLY A 103 -21.59 23.05 -18.59
N LEU A 104 -22.44 23.95 -18.09
CA LEU A 104 -23.89 23.85 -18.25
C LEU A 104 -24.38 24.09 -19.68
N ASN A 105 -23.61 24.81 -20.49
CA ASN A 105 -23.87 25.02 -21.91
C ASN A 105 -23.51 23.79 -22.76
N ASP A 106 -22.59 22.95 -22.28
CA ASP A 106 -22.22 21.71 -22.97
C ASP A 106 -23.37 20.70 -22.93
N LYS A 107 -23.87 20.35 -24.11
CA LYS A 107 -24.91 19.34 -24.28
C LYS A 107 -24.43 17.98 -23.76
N PHE A 108 -23.17 17.61 -23.96
CA PHE A 108 -22.66 16.29 -23.56
C PHE A 108 -22.30 16.17 -22.08
N MET A 109 -22.41 17.24 -21.28
CA MET A 109 -21.99 17.23 -19.88
C MET A 109 -22.65 16.11 -19.03
N PRO A 110 -23.98 15.87 -19.10
CA PRO A 110 -24.60 14.76 -18.36
C PRO A 110 -24.06 13.39 -18.78
N VAL A 111 -23.80 13.21 -20.07
CA VAL A 111 -23.28 11.95 -20.64
C VAL A 111 -21.83 11.72 -20.20
N ARG A 112 -21.00 12.77 -20.19
CA ARG A 112 -19.62 12.72 -19.71
C ARG A 112 -19.56 12.39 -18.22
N LEU A 113 -20.41 12.99 -17.39
CA LEU A 113 -20.50 12.68 -15.96
C LEU A 113 -20.97 11.23 -15.73
N ALA A 114 -21.97 10.76 -16.48
CA ALA A 114 -22.41 9.37 -16.40
C ALA A 114 -21.31 8.38 -16.79
N PHE A 115 -20.51 8.71 -17.81
CA PHE A 115 -19.38 7.88 -18.22
C PHE A 115 -18.27 7.89 -17.17
N PHE A 116 -17.94 9.05 -16.61
CA PHE A 116 -16.97 9.16 -15.53
C PHE A 116 -17.41 8.37 -14.29
N CYS A 117 -18.68 8.44 -13.91
CA CYS A 117 -19.25 7.63 -12.82
C CYS A 117 -19.11 6.12 -13.13
N TYR A 118 -19.45 5.70 -14.34
CA TYR A 118 -19.31 4.31 -14.77
C TYR A 118 -17.86 3.79 -14.64
N VAL A 119 -16.87 4.55 -15.12
CA VAL A 119 -15.46 4.17 -15.00
C VAL A 119 -14.98 4.20 -13.55
N SER A 120 -15.42 5.19 -12.77
CA SER A 120 -15.06 5.28 -11.34
C SER A 120 -15.54 4.06 -10.57
N LYS A 121 -16.78 3.62 -10.80
CA LYS A 121 -17.35 2.41 -10.17
C LYS A 121 -16.62 1.11 -10.53
N LEU A 122 -15.92 1.06 -11.66
CA LEU A 122 -15.09 -0.11 -12.00
C LEU A 122 -13.78 -0.13 -11.21
N ILE A 123 -13.25 1.04 -10.83
CA ILE A 123 -11.95 1.16 -10.16
C ILE A 123 -12.12 1.16 -8.62
N GLU A 124 -13.23 1.68 -8.12
CA GLU A 124 -13.49 1.81 -6.67
C GLU A 124 -13.35 0.50 -5.88
N PRO A 125 -13.90 -0.65 -6.30
CA PRO A 125 -13.76 -1.90 -5.53
C PRO A 125 -12.30 -2.30 -5.33
N PHE A 126 -11.43 -2.07 -6.33
CA PHE A 126 -10.00 -2.29 -6.18
C PHE A 126 -9.41 -1.31 -5.15
N LEU A 127 -9.76 -0.03 -5.20
CA LEU A 127 -9.26 0.97 -4.26
C LEU A 127 -9.70 0.71 -2.82
N GLU A 128 -10.95 0.30 -2.59
CA GLU A 128 -11.47 -0.07 -1.26
C GLU A 128 -10.71 -1.25 -0.68
N LYS A 129 -10.48 -2.28 -1.50
CA LYS A 129 -9.82 -3.52 -1.09
C LYS A 129 -8.42 -3.28 -0.54
N TYR A 130 -7.66 -2.35 -1.10
CA TYR A 130 -6.28 -2.06 -0.74
C TYR A 130 -6.13 -0.95 0.32
N GLN A 131 -7.21 -0.57 1.01
CA GLN A 131 -7.19 0.40 2.11
C GLN A 131 -7.21 -0.24 3.50
N ASN A 132 -7.14 -1.57 3.58
CA ASN A 132 -7.00 -2.29 4.84
C ASN A 132 -5.54 -2.70 5.08
N ASP A 133 -5.21 -2.97 6.35
CA ASP A 133 -3.88 -3.43 6.77
C ASP A 133 -3.68 -4.95 6.54
N ALA A 134 -4.51 -5.59 5.71
CA ALA A 134 -4.35 -7.02 5.43
C ALA A 134 -3.14 -7.26 4.50
N PRO A 135 -2.47 -8.43 4.60
CA PRO A 135 -1.35 -8.78 3.73
C PRO A 135 -1.82 -9.12 2.30
N LEU A 136 -2.12 -8.09 1.51
CA LEU A 136 -2.69 -8.25 0.16
C LEU A 136 -1.67 -8.33 -0.97
N ALA A 137 -0.37 -8.20 -0.68
CA ALA A 137 0.68 -8.20 -1.68
C ALA A 137 0.69 -9.44 -2.59
N PRO A 138 0.43 -10.68 -2.10
CA PRO A 138 0.34 -11.86 -2.95
C PRO A 138 -0.78 -11.80 -4.00
N TYR A 139 -1.84 -11.04 -3.75
CA TYR A 139 -2.98 -10.93 -4.66
C TYR A 139 -2.87 -9.75 -5.63
N LEU A 140 -1.92 -8.85 -5.40
CA LEU A 140 -1.80 -7.57 -6.10
C LEU A 140 -1.67 -7.72 -7.61
N TYR A 141 -0.83 -8.65 -8.06
CA TYR A 141 -0.65 -8.90 -9.50
C TYR A 141 -1.95 -9.39 -10.16
N ASN A 142 -2.65 -10.35 -9.54
CA ASN A 142 -3.88 -10.91 -10.07
C ASN A 142 -4.99 -9.84 -10.07
N ASP A 143 -5.17 -9.10 -8.97
CA ASP A 143 -6.19 -8.07 -8.85
C ASP A 143 -5.99 -6.91 -9.86
N ILE A 144 -4.76 -6.44 -10.07
CA ILE A 144 -4.47 -5.41 -11.09
C ILE A 144 -4.76 -5.96 -12.49
N THR A 145 -4.39 -7.22 -12.74
CA THR A 145 -4.62 -7.88 -14.03
C THR A 145 -6.11 -7.99 -14.32
N SER A 146 -6.92 -8.39 -13.34
CA SER A 146 -8.38 -8.42 -13.46
C SER A 146 -8.96 -7.03 -13.70
N LEU A 147 -8.53 -6.00 -12.97
CA LEU A 147 -8.97 -4.61 -13.19
C LEU A 147 -8.65 -4.13 -14.62
N LEU A 148 -7.46 -4.46 -15.13
CA LEU A 148 -7.09 -4.13 -16.51
C LEU A 148 -7.96 -4.88 -17.51
N VAL A 149 -8.27 -6.16 -17.28
CA VAL A 149 -9.18 -6.94 -18.14
C VAL A 149 -10.57 -6.34 -18.15
N ASP A 150 -11.11 -5.93 -17.01
CA ASP A 150 -12.44 -5.33 -16.92
C ASP A 150 -12.52 -4.00 -17.69
N LEU A 151 -11.47 -3.17 -17.59
CA LEU A 151 -11.37 -1.93 -18.35
C LEU A 151 -11.16 -2.18 -19.85
N MET A 152 -10.31 -3.14 -20.22
CA MET A 152 -10.02 -3.48 -21.62
C MET A 152 -11.20 -4.18 -22.30
N ASN A 153 -11.98 -5.00 -21.60
CA ASN A 153 -13.19 -5.66 -22.11
C ASN A 153 -14.22 -4.68 -22.69
N ILE A 154 -14.16 -3.41 -22.30
CA ILE A 154 -15.03 -2.37 -22.83
C ILE A 154 -14.70 -2.08 -24.30
N PHE A 155 -13.42 -2.08 -24.69
CA PHE A 155 -12.96 -1.57 -25.98
C PHE A 155 -12.05 -2.52 -26.79
N VAL A 156 -11.57 -3.60 -26.19
CA VAL A 156 -10.75 -4.66 -26.82
C VAL A 156 -11.62 -5.89 -27.07
N LYS A 157 -11.41 -6.58 -28.18
CA LYS A 157 -12.14 -7.82 -28.51
C LYS A 157 -11.79 -8.92 -27.49
N LYS A 158 -12.79 -9.68 -27.05
CA LYS A 158 -12.62 -10.80 -26.10
C LYS A 158 -11.62 -11.84 -26.60
N GLU A 159 -11.64 -12.15 -27.89
CA GLU A 159 -10.72 -13.11 -28.53
C GLU A 159 -9.24 -12.74 -28.35
N VAL A 160 -8.91 -11.45 -28.22
CA VAL A 160 -7.53 -10.99 -28.02
C VAL A 160 -7.16 -11.09 -26.54
N LEU A 161 -8.10 -10.83 -25.64
CA LEU A 161 -7.89 -10.93 -24.19
C LEU A 161 -7.75 -12.38 -23.72
N GLU A 162 -8.43 -13.32 -24.37
CA GLU A 162 -8.35 -14.76 -24.04
C GLU A 162 -7.06 -15.42 -24.53
N LYS A 163 -6.43 -14.89 -25.59
CA LYS A 163 -5.19 -15.41 -26.16
C LYS A 163 -3.94 -14.96 -25.40
N GLU A 164 -3.98 -13.77 -24.80
CA GLU A 164 -2.80 -13.16 -24.21
C GLU A 164 -2.65 -13.47 -22.72
N THR A 165 -1.53 -14.10 -22.34
CA THR A 165 -1.23 -14.44 -20.95
C THR A 165 -0.73 -13.26 -20.10
N ASN A 166 -0.19 -12.21 -20.73
CA ASN A 166 0.34 -11.02 -20.07
C ASN A 166 -0.34 -9.78 -20.65
N ILE A 167 -1.41 -9.34 -20.00
CA ILE A 167 -2.29 -8.24 -20.44
C ILE A 167 -1.55 -6.90 -20.52
N ASP A 168 -0.44 -6.74 -19.79
CA ASP A 168 0.42 -5.55 -19.82
C ASP A 168 1.16 -5.37 -21.16
N ARG A 169 1.24 -6.41 -22.01
CA ARG A 169 1.92 -6.38 -23.31
C ARG A 169 0.99 -6.11 -24.49
N ILE A 170 -0.32 -6.06 -24.26
CA ILE A 170 -1.29 -5.82 -25.33
C ILE A 170 -1.08 -4.40 -25.87
N ASP A 171 -0.76 -4.30 -27.16
CA ASP A 171 -0.64 -2.99 -27.81
C ASP A 171 -2.04 -2.37 -27.99
N LEU A 172 -2.33 -1.38 -27.16
CA LEU A 172 -3.58 -0.64 -27.16
C LEU A 172 -3.72 0.33 -28.36
N ASN A 173 -2.69 0.46 -29.19
CA ASN A 173 -2.72 1.29 -30.40
C ASN A 173 -3.09 0.51 -31.66
N ASN A 174 -3.11 -0.84 -31.61
CA ASN A 174 -3.50 -1.64 -32.75
C ASN A 174 -5.03 -1.66 -32.94
N ASN A 175 -5.50 -0.97 -33.98
CA ASN A 175 -6.92 -0.84 -34.30
C ASN A 175 -7.60 -2.16 -34.69
N ALA A 176 -6.84 -3.20 -35.11
CA ALA A 176 -7.41 -4.51 -35.47
C ALA A 176 -7.98 -5.26 -34.24
N ASN A 177 -7.42 -4.99 -33.07
CA ASN A 177 -7.76 -5.65 -31.80
C ASN A 177 -8.94 -4.97 -31.08
N MET A 178 -9.38 -3.82 -31.59
CA MET A 178 -10.37 -2.96 -30.94
C MET A 178 -11.80 -3.31 -31.41
N ILE A 179 -12.75 -3.13 -30.50
CA ILE A 179 -14.17 -3.13 -30.83
C ILE A 179 -14.48 -1.84 -31.60
N LEU A 180 -15.17 -1.97 -32.73
CA LEU A 180 -15.66 -0.82 -33.49
C LEU A 180 -16.51 0.09 -32.61
N SER A 181 -16.30 1.41 -32.68
CA SER A 181 -17.01 2.40 -31.86
C SER A 181 -18.54 2.29 -31.99
N LYS A 182 -19.05 1.80 -33.13
CA LYS A 182 -20.49 1.50 -33.31
C LYS A 182 -21.00 0.45 -32.31
N ASN A 183 -20.22 -0.59 -32.04
CA ASN A 183 -20.57 -1.74 -31.20
C ASN A 183 -20.18 -1.55 -29.72
N LEU A 184 -19.54 -0.43 -29.37
CA LEU A 184 -19.12 -0.13 -28.00
C LEU A 184 -20.33 -0.10 -27.06
N LYS A 185 -20.38 -1.04 -26.11
CA LYS A 185 -21.41 -1.13 -25.08
C LYS A 185 -20.99 -0.33 -23.86
N LEU A 186 -21.33 0.95 -23.84
CA LEU A 186 -21.20 1.78 -22.63
C LEU A 186 -22.30 1.44 -21.61
N GLY A 187 -22.03 1.70 -20.33
CA GLY A 187 -22.92 1.38 -19.21
C GLY A 187 -24.35 1.91 -19.35
N PHE A 188 -25.30 1.32 -18.62
CA PHE A 188 -26.73 1.63 -18.71
C PHE A 188 -27.05 3.11 -18.46
N ALA A 189 -26.40 3.75 -17.48
CA ALA A 189 -26.57 5.17 -17.17
C ALA A 189 -26.19 6.07 -18.35
N VAL A 190 -25.06 5.80 -19.02
CA VAL A 190 -24.59 6.55 -20.19
C VAL A 190 -25.59 6.43 -21.34
N LYS A 191 -26.12 5.23 -21.58
CA LYS A 191 -27.15 4.99 -22.60
C LYS A 191 -28.44 5.72 -22.30
N ALA A 192 -28.87 5.77 -21.03
CA ALA A 192 -30.07 6.48 -20.61
C ALA A 192 -29.92 7.99 -20.86
N GLU A 193 -28.78 8.58 -20.49
CA GLU A 193 -28.50 10.00 -20.71
C GLU A 193 -28.39 10.35 -22.21
N LEU A 194 -27.76 9.49 -23.02
CA LEU A 194 -27.73 9.66 -24.48
C LEU A 194 -29.14 9.66 -25.09
N LYS A 195 -30.04 8.78 -24.62
CA LYS A 195 -31.44 8.73 -25.11
C LYS A 195 -32.25 9.97 -24.72
N LYS A 196 -32.00 10.56 -23.54
CA LYS A 196 -32.65 11.80 -23.11
C LYS A 196 -32.29 12.98 -24.02
N GLN A 197 -31.13 12.93 -24.67
CA GLN A 197 -30.63 13.98 -25.54
C GLN A 197 -31.12 13.81 -26.99
N LYS A 198 -32.38 14.18 -27.26
CA LYS A 198 -33.01 14.07 -28.59
C LYS A 198 -32.39 14.92 -29.71
N LYS A 199 -31.41 15.79 -29.41
CA LYS A 199 -30.81 16.76 -30.35
C LYS A 199 -29.41 16.39 -30.85
N ILE A 200 -28.90 15.20 -30.54
CA ILE A 200 -27.52 14.81 -30.88
C ILE A 200 -27.48 14.12 -32.24
N LYS A 201 -26.55 14.53 -33.11
CA LYS A 201 -26.29 13.88 -34.41
C LYS A 201 -25.48 12.60 -34.23
N GLU A 202 -25.69 11.61 -35.12
CA GLU A 202 -25.00 10.31 -35.04
C GLU A 202 -23.46 10.43 -35.11
N PHE A 203 -22.95 11.40 -35.86
CA PHE A 203 -21.52 11.72 -35.91
C PHE A 203 -20.94 12.17 -34.56
N GLU A 204 -21.69 12.96 -33.78
CA GLU A 204 -21.25 13.44 -32.47
C GLU A 204 -21.23 12.30 -31.44
N ILE A 205 -22.17 11.34 -31.55
CA ILE A 205 -22.16 10.12 -30.73
C ILE A 205 -20.94 9.27 -31.05
N LYS A 206 -20.58 9.14 -32.34
CA LYS A 206 -19.38 8.43 -32.76
C LYS A 206 -18.12 9.07 -32.19
N SER A 207 -17.98 10.39 -32.33
CA SER A 207 -16.85 11.15 -31.76
C SER A 207 -16.75 10.96 -30.24
N PHE A 208 -17.87 11.05 -29.52
CA PHE A 208 -17.90 10.82 -28.08
C PHE A 208 -17.42 9.41 -27.68
N LYS A 209 -17.80 8.38 -28.46
CA LYS A 209 -17.34 7.01 -28.21
C LYS A 209 -15.84 6.85 -28.49
N ASP A 210 -15.32 7.53 -29.52
CA ASP A 210 -13.89 7.57 -29.81
C ASP A 210 -13.10 8.25 -28.68
N ASP A 211 -13.64 9.34 -28.12
CA ASP A 211 -13.09 10.02 -26.94
C ASP A 211 -13.10 9.09 -25.71
N CYS A 212 -14.19 8.36 -25.48
CA CYS A 212 -14.29 7.39 -24.37
C CYS A 212 -13.23 6.29 -24.47
N VAL A 213 -13.01 5.74 -25.67
CA VAL A 213 -11.97 4.74 -25.92
C VAL A 213 -10.59 5.35 -25.64
N THR A 214 -10.35 6.59 -26.09
CA THR A 214 -9.08 7.30 -25.84
C THR A 214 -8.82 7.48 -24.35
N ILE A 215 -9.84 7.88 -23.57
CA ILE A 215 -9.74 8.00 -22.11
C ILE A 215 -9.43 6.65 -21.47
N LEU A 216 -10.14 5.59 -21.84
CA LEU A 216 -9.90 4.24 -21.29
C LEU A 216 -8.48 3.75 -21.61
N LYS A 217 -7.99 3.97 -22.84
CA LYS A 217 -6.60 3.66 -23.21
C LYS A 217 -5.61 4.41 -22.33
N LEU A 218 -5.81 5.71 -22.11
CA LEU A 218 -4.94 6.51 -21.25
C LEU A 218 -4.96 6.03 -19.79
N ILE A 219 -6.14 5.65 -19.27
CA ILE A 219 -6.28 5.07 -17.93
C ILE A 219 -5.50 3.75 -17.83
N CYS A 220 -5.71 2.81 -18.76
CA CYS A 220 -5.00 1.53 -18.77
C CYS A 220 -3.48 1.74 -18.87
N GLN A 221 -3.01 2.61 -19.77
CA GLN A 221 -1.59 2.97 -19.89
C GLN A 221 -1.05 3.57 -18.59
N LYS A 222 -1.82 4.41 -17.90
CA LYS A 222 -1.41 5.01 -16.63
C LYS A 222 -1.33 3.99 -15.51
N ILE A 223 -2.31 3.07 -15.43
CA ILE A 223 -2.31 1.95 -14.48
C ILE A 223 -1.08 1.08 -14.73
N ILE A 224 -0.82 0.65 -15.97
CA ILE A 224 0.36 -0.15 -16.32
C ILE A 224 1.66 0.60 -15.98
N ALA A 225 1.74 1.91 -16.25
CA ALA A 225 2.93 2.70 -16.00
C ALA A 225 3.22 2.96 -14.51
N LYS A 226 2.19 3.06 -13.67
CA LYS A 226 2.30 3.40 -12.24
C LYS A 226 2.21 2.20 -11.31
N SER A 227 1.65 1.08 -11.78
CA SER A 227 1.51 -0.14 -10.98
C SER A 227 2.78 -0.99 -11.01
N PRO A 228 2.98 -1.86 -10.00
CA PRO A 228 4.12 -2.75 -9.95
C PRO A 228 4.02 -3.95 -10.91
N ILE A 229 3.01 -4.00 -11.79
CA ILE A 229 2.74 -5.14 -12.68
C ILE A 229 3.92 -5.47 -13.60
N LYS A 230 4.74 -4.47 -13.94
CA LYS A 230 5.96 -4.62 -14.77
C LYS A 230 7.08 -5.37 -14.07
N TYR A 231 7.07 -5.40 -12.73
CA TYR A 231 8.14 -6.02 -11.97
C TYR A 231 7.90 -7.52 -11.83
N LYS A 232 8.92 -8.31 -12.19
CA LYS A 232 8.92 -9.77 -11.98
C LYS A 232 8.61 -10.14 -10.54
N LEU A 233 9.05 -9.34 -9.57
CA LEU A 233 8.77 -9.53 -8.15
C LEU A 233 7.26 -9.53 -7.85
N CYS A 234 6.50 -8.59 -8.40
CA CYS A 234 5.04 -8.50 -8.17
C CYS A 234 4.34 -9.77 -8.67
N LYS A 235 4.73 -10.27 -9.85
CA LYS A 235 4.26 -11.55 -10.38
C LYS A 235 4.73 -12.72 -9.53
N GLY A 236 5.98 -12.72 -9.06
CA GLY A 236 6.55 -13.75 -8.21
C GLY A 236 5.80 -13.91 -6.88
N MET A 237 5.49 -12.81 -6.18
CA MET A 237 4.84 -12.80 -4.86
C MET A 237 3.51 -13.55 -4.78
N THR A 238 2.84 -13.76 -5.91
CA THR A 238 1.64 -14.58 -6.00
C THR A 238 1.85 -16.06 -5.66
N PHE A 239 3.10 -16.53 -5.46
CA PHE A 239 3.36 -17.89 -4.98
C PHE A 239 2.67 -18.22 -3.65
N CYS A 240 2.42 -17.20 -2.82
CA CYS A 240 1.69 -17.32 -1.55
C CYS A 240 0.16 -17.32 -1.70
N ASP A 241 -0.39 -17.17 -2.90
CA ASP A 241 -1.85 -17.16 -3.11
C ASP A 241 -2.42 -18.58 -2.89
N PRO A 242 -3.30 -18.79 -1.87
CA PRO A 242 -3.88 -20.10 -1.59
C PRO A 242 -4.63 -20.70 -2.77
N GLN A 243 -5.27 -19.86 -3.60
CA GLN A 243 -5.97 -20.35 -4.79
C GLN A 243 -4.98 -20.89 -5.82
N LEU A 244 -3.85 -20.21 -6.04
CA LEU A 244 -2.79 -20.70 -6.92
C LEU A 244 -2.20 -22.01 -6.40
N LEU A 245 -1.95 -22.10 -5.10
CA LEU A 245 -1.43 -23.31 -4.45
C LEU A 245 -2.39 -24.49 -4.57
N SER A 246 -3.70 -24.25 -4.52
CA SER A 246 -4.72 -25.28 -4.68
C SER A 246 -4.83 -25.80 -6.12
N TYR A 247 -4.64 -24.92 -7.11
CA TYR A 247 -4.82 -25.25 -8.53
C TYR A 247 -3.53 -25.80 -9.16
N SER A 248 -2.39 -25.19 -8.87
CA SER A 248 -1.11 -25.56 -9.48
C SER A 248 0.08 -25.23 -8.60
N LEU A 249 0.50 -26.23 -7.81
CA LEU A 249 1.70 -26.14 -6.97
C LEU A 249 2.98 -25.92 -7.79
N SER A 250 3.10 -26.54 -8.97
CA SER A 250 4.26 -26.37 -9.84
C SER A 250 4.41 -24.93 -10.34
N GLN A 251 3.30 -24.23 -10.61
CA GLN A 251 3.34 -22.82 -10.95
C GLN A 251 3.73 -21.96 -9.75
N ALA A 252 3.23 -22.25 -8.56
CA ALA A 252 3.60 -21.53 -7.34
C ALA A 252 5.11 -21.67 -7.05
N LEU A 253 5.68 -22.87 -7.16
CA LEU A 253 7.12 -23.12 -6.96
C LEU A 253 7.99 -22.34 -7.96
N ARG A 254 7.61 -22.30 -9.24
CA ARG A 254 8.31 -21.46 -10.24
C ARG A 254 8.24 -19.97 -9.91
N ARG A 255 7.12 -19.52 -9.33
CA ARG A 255 6.98 -18.11 -8.90
C ARG A 255 7.82 -17.81 -7.66
N LEU A 256 7.98 -18.79 -6.76
CA LEU A 256 8.90 -18.70 -5.62
C LEU A 256 10.36 -18.61 -6.08
N GLU A 257 10.79 -19.42 -7.05
CA GLU A 257 12.15 -19.35 -7.63
C GLU A 257 12.48 -17.92 -8.11
N ILE A 258 11.57 -17.29 -8.86
CA ILE A 258 11.74 -15.91 -9.32
C ILE A 258 11.93 -14.92 -8.15
N VAL A 259 11.22 -15.12 -7.04
CA VAL A 259 11.35 -14.26 -5.86
C VAL A 259 12.70 -14.46 -5.17
N LEU A 260 13.12 -15.71 -4.99
CA LEU A 260 14.40 -16.05 -4.35
C LEU A 260 15.59 -15.55 -5.18
N GLU A 261 15.56 -15.71 -6.50
CA GLU A 261 16.56 -15.13 -7.41
C GLU A 261 16.69 -13.62 -7.22
N ILE A 262 15.56 -12.89 -7.15
CA ILE A 262 15.56 -11.44 -6.95
C ILE A 262 16.12 -11.06 -5.57
N PHE A 263 15.76 -11.80 -4.52
CA PHE A 263 16.26 -11.55 -3.17
C PHE A 263 17.77 -11.80 -3.05
N GLN A 264 18.25 -12.84 -3.71
CA GLN A 264 19.67 -13.14 -3.83
C GLN A 264 20.42 -12.05 -4.62
N GLU A 265 19.89 -11.60 -5.77
CA GLU A 265 20.46 -10.49 -6.56
C GLU A 265 20.60 -9.21 -5.73
N LYS A 266 19.64 -8.95 -4.84
CA LYS A 266 19.66 -7.80 -3.91
C LYS A 266 20.47 -8.04 -2.64
N LYS A 267 21.08 -9.22 -2.48
CA LYS A 267 21.86 -9.63 -1.30
C LYS A 267 21.05 -9.55 -0.01
N TRP A 268 19.75 -9.84 -0.07
CA TRP A 268 18.88 -9.92 1.11
C TRP A 268 18.98 -11.27 1.81
N ILE A 269 19.18 -12.34 1.04
CA ILE A 269 19.24 -13.74 1.49
C ILE A 269 20.47 -14.39 0.83
N GLY A 270 21.14 -15.29 1.56
CA GLY A 270 22.27 -16.07 1.06
C GLY A 270 21.85 -17.20 0.11
N TYR A 271 22.79 -17.72 -0.69
CA TYR A 271 22.52 -18.83 -1.62
C TYR A 271 22.00 -20.08 -0.90
N THR A 272 22.63 -20.46 0.21
CA THR A 272 22.25 -21.63 1.00
C THR A 272 20.87 -21.47 1.64
N GLU A 273 20.56 -20.26 2.12
CA GLU A 273 19.25 -19.93 2.69
C GLU A 273 18.14 -20.00 1.65
N CYS A 274 18.39 -19.63 0.39
CA CYS A 274 17.41 -19.77 -0.69
C CYS A 274 17.04 -21.24 -0.95
N ASP A 275 18.03 -22.14 -0.99
CA ASP A 275 17.81 -23.57 -1.23
C ASP A 275 17.03 -24.21 -0.07
N GLU A 276 17.36 -23.83 1.17
CA GLU A 276 16.64 -24.26 2.38
C GLU A 276 15.18 -23.80 2.33
N LEU A 277 14.92 -22.51 2.06
CA LEU A 277 13.57 -21.96 1.99
C LEU A 277 12.73 -22.62 0.89
N TYR A 278 13.32 -22.88 -0.27
CA TYR A 278 12.61 -23.55 -1.36
C TYR A 278 12.17 -24.96 -0.94
N LYS A 279 13.06 -25.71 -0.29
CA LYS A 279 12.77 -27.05 0.22
C LYS A 279 11.70 -27.03 1.30
N GLU A 280 11.82 -26.14 2.29
CA GLU A 280 10.84 -25.98 3.36
C GLU A 280 9.44 -25.66 2.84
N PHE A 281 9.35 -24.74 1.86
CA PHE A 281 8.08 -24.38 1.26
C PHE A 281 7.44 -25.53 0.48
N LYS A 282 8.26 -26.30 -0.26
CA LYS A 282 7.79 -27.49 -0.98
C LYS A 282 7.29 -28.57 -0.03
N ASP A 283 8.00 -28.81 1.07
CA ASP A 283 7.61 -29.77 2.10
C ASP A 283 6.33 -29.31 2.81
N PHE A 284 6.19 -28.01 3.08
CA PHE A 284 4.98 -27.41 3.64
C PHE A 284 3.75 -27.66 2.76
N CYS A 285 3.87 -27.42 1.45
CA CYS A 285 2.76 -27.64 0.51
C CYS A 285 2.41 -29.12 0.32
N SER A 286 3.37 -30.03 0.58
CA SER A 286 3.20 -31.48 0.42
C SER A 286 2.57 -32.16 1.65
N LYS A 287 2.26 -31.40 2.71
CA LYS A 287 1.60 -31.93 3.91
C LYS A 287 0.17 -32.40 3.61
N ARG A 288 -0.24 -33.50 4.25
CA ARG A 288 -1.64 -33.99 4.20
C ARG A 288 -2.60 -32.90 4.69
N GLY A 289 -3.68 -32.68 3.95
CA GLY A 289 -4.72 -31.70 4.26
C GLY A 289 -4.38 -30.25 3.86
N ALA A 290 -3.13 -29.92 3.52
CA ALA A 290 -2.77 -28.54 3.13
C ALA A 290 -3.57 -28.06 1.90
N LEU A 291 -3.73 -28.92 0.89
CA LEU A 291 -4.47 -28.60 -0.32
C LEU A 291 -5.98 -28.36 -0.07
N GLU A 292 -6.57 -29.07 0.90
CA GLU A 292 -7.97 -28.87 1.30
C GLU A 292 -8.11 -27.56 2.07
N SER A 293 -7.19 -27.26 2.99
CA SER A 293 -7.13 -25.98 3.70
C SER A 293 -6.97 -24.80 2.73
N PHE A 294 -6.15 -24.92 1.68
CA PHE A 294 -6.01 -23.88 0.66
C PHE A 294 -7.30 -23.67 -0.15
N LYS A 295 -8.07 -24.73 -0.43
CA LYS A 295 -9.36 -24.62 -1.14
C LYS A 295 -10.45 -23.96 -0.29
N GLN A 296 -10.42 -24.19 1.01
CA GLN A 296 -11.40 -23.64 1.96
C GLN A 296 -11.07 -22.20 2.38
N PHE A 297 -9.89 -21.69 2.04
CA PHE A 297 -9.48 -20.35 2.38
C PHE A 297 -10.35 -19.30 1.67
N ASP A 298 -11.00 -18.45 2.45
CA ASP A 298 -11.75 -17.31 1.95
C ASP A 298 -11.06 -15.99 2.32
N ARG A 299 -10.73 -15.22 1.29
CA ARG A 299 -10.03 -13.94 1.40
C ARG A 299 -10.84 -12.86 2.11
N LEU A 300 -12.16 -12.96 2.13
CA LEU A 300 -13.03 -11.96 2.75
C LEU A 300 -13.14 -12.17 4.27
N SER A 301 -13.12 -13.42 4.73
CA SER A 301 -13.26 -13.78 6.14
C SER A 301 -11.94 -14.04 6.86
N GLN A 302 -10.86 -14.39 6.15
CA GLN A 302 -9.59 -14.82 6.75
C GLN A 302 -8.40 -13.97 6.25
N LYS A 303 -7.50 -13.62 7.18
CA LYS A 303 -6.22 -12.98 6.82
C LYS A 303 -5.17 -14.03 6.46
N LEU A 304 -4.42 -13.77 5.38
CA LEU A 304 -3.45 -14.72 4.83
C LEU A 304 -2.26 -14.99 5.76
N ASP A 305 -1.79 -13.98 6.48
CA ASP A 305 -0.73 -14.12 7.49
C ASP A 305 -1.13 -15.10 8.58
N ASN A 306 -2.31 -14.91 9.18
CA ASN A 306 -2.84 -15.82 10.21
C ASN A 306 -2.98 -17.25 9.68
N PHE A 307 -3.46 -17.40 8.44
CA PHE A 307 -3.62 -18.71 7.82
C PHE A 307 -2.27 -19.40 7.53
N CYS A 308 -1.28 -18.70 7.00
CA CYS A 308 0.05 -19.26 6.75
C CYS A 308 0.78 -19.59 8.06
N HIS A 309 0.69 -18.71 9.06
CA HIS A 309 1.27 -18.93 10.38
C HIS A 309 0.63 -20.11 11.11
N GLY A 310 -0.69 -20.28 11.04
CA GLY A 310 -1.39 -21.41 11.65
C GLY A 310 -0.98 -22.78 11.06
N ASN A 311 -0.40 -22.81 9.85
CA ASN A 311 -0.03 -24.03 9.15
C ASN A 311 1.51 -24.28 9.11
N ALA A 312 2.35 -23.27 9.32
CA ALA A 312 3.81 -23.37 9.24
C ALA A 312 4.42 -24.25 10.36
N PHE A 313 5.51 -24.97 10.06
CA PHE A 313 6.12 -25.93 11.01
C PHE A 313 6.98 -25.26 12.09
N VAL A 314 7.64 -24.15 11.75
CA VAL A 314 8.78 -23.66 12.54
C VAL A 314 8.37 -23.10 13.89
N GLU A 315 7.12 -22.68 14.07
CA GLU A 315 6.61 -22.43 15.41
C GLU A 315 5.11 -22.80 15.46
N ARG A 316 4.78 -23.90 16.15
CA ARG A 316 3.62 -23.90 17.07
C ARG A 316 3.87 -22.91 18.23
N GLY A 317 4.38 -21.73 17.90
CA GLY A 317 4.56 -20.58 18.75
C GLY A 317 3.29 -19.79 18.59
N PHE A 318 2.65 -19.54 19.71
CA PHE A 318 1.40 -18.81 19.76
C PHE A 318 1.65 -17.40 19.21
N SER A 319 0.87 -16.97 18.22
CA SER A 319 0.77 -15.56 17.89
C SER A 319 -0.02 -14.88 19.00
N ILE A 320 0.69 -14.44 20.04
CA ILE A 320 0.09 -13.79 21.20
C ILE A 320 0.05 -12.30 20.89
N ASN A 321 -1.02 -11.88 20.22
CA ASN A 321 -1.33 -10.46 20.08
C ASN A 321 -1.64 -9.88 21.46
N LYS A 322 -1.19 -8.66 21.73
CA LYS A 322 -1.47 -7.97 23.01
C LYS A 322 -2.97 -7.83 23.29
N GLU A 323 -3.80 -7.83 22.26
CA GLU A 323 -5.27 -7.77 22.35
C GLU A 323 -5.92 -9.10 22.74
N VAL A 324 -5.20 -10.22 22.62
CA VAL A 324 -5.71 -11.58 22.94
C VAL A 324 -5.37 -11.99 24.37
N ILE A 325 -4.44 -11.29 25.04
CA ILE A 325 -4.07 -11.54 26.43
C ILE A 325 -5.13 -10.91 27.35
N VAL A 326 -5.80 -11.73 28.17
CA VAL A 326 -6.63 -11.25 29.29
C VAL A 326 -5.73 -10.59 30.33
N GLU A 327 -6.19 -9.49 30.94
CA GLU A 327 -5.46 -8.76 31.99
C GLU A 327 -4.82 -9.73 33.00
N ASN A 328 -3.50 -9.60 33.23
CA ASN A 328 -2.65 -10.43 34.10
C ASN A 328 -2.23 -11.83 33.62
N GLN A 329 -2.46 -12.24 32.37
CA GLN A 329 -1.85 -13.46 31.84
C GLN A 329 -0.52 -13.22 31.11
N LEU A 330 0.46 -14.08 31.37
CA LEU A 330 1.73 -14.10 30.62
C LEU A 330 1.62 -15.05 29.43
N ALA A 331 2.35 -14.74 28.37
CA ALA A 331 2.44 -15.59 27.18
C ALA A 331 2.78 -17.05 27.49
N LYS A 332 3.64 -17.27 28.48
CA LYS A 332 4.06 -18.60 28.95
C LYS A 332 2.91 -19.40 29.57
N SER A 333 1.95 -18.75 30.20
CA SER A 333 0.80 -19.39 30.82
C SER A 333 -0.14 -19.98 29.77
N LEU A 334 -0.37 -19.26 28.67
CA LEU A 334 -1.18 -19.72 27.54
C LEU A 334 -0.54 -20.94 26.85
N VAL A 335 0.78 -20.88 26.63
CA VAL A 335 1.55 -22.01 26.06
C VAL A 335 1.41 -23.26 26.93
N ALA A 336 1.53 -23.12 28.25
CA ALA A 336 1.41 -24.23 29.19
C ALA A 336 0.00 -24.84 29.21
N GLN A 337 -1.06 -24.04 29.21
CA GLN A 337 -2.44 -24.52 29.18
C GLN A 337 -2.74 -25.34 27.93
N ARG A 338 -2.22 -24.92 26.78
CA ARG A 338 -2.42 -25.66 25.53
C ARG A 338 -1.60 -26.95 25.48
N GLN A 339 -0.38 -26.98 26.01
CA GLN A 339 0.37 -28.23 26.14
C GLN A 339 -0.41 -29.28 26.94
N VAL A 340 -1.09 -28.85 28.01
CA VAL A 340 -1.99 -29.71 28.79
C VAL A 340 -3.18 -30.15 27.94
N TYR A 341 -3.83 -29.23 27.22
CA TYR A 341 -4.96 -29.55 26.33
C TYR A 341 -4.59 -30.55 25.23
N ASP A 342 -3.46 -30.33 24.54
CA ASP A 342 -2.99 -31.21 23.46
C ASP A 342 -2.63 -32.60 23.99
N ALA A 343 -2.05 -32.69 25.20
CA ALA A 343 -1.78 -33.96 25.85
C ALA A 343 -3.08 -34.72 26.20
N ILE A 344 -4.10 -34.01 26.69
CA ILE A 344 -5.43 -34.60 26.98
C ILE A 344 -6.12 -35.07 25.71
N GLN A 345 -6.05 -34.26 24.63
CA GLN A 345 -6.59 -34.61 23.32
C GLN A 345 -5.90 -35.86 22.74
N ALA A 346 -4.56 -35.96 22.87
CA ALA A 346 -3.80 -37.11 22.41
C ALA A 346 -4.13 -38.41 23.16
N LEU A 347 -4.55 -38.31 24.43
CA LEU A 347 -4.97 -39.45 25.25
C LEU A 347 -6.45 -39.84 25.02
N GLY A 348 -7.17 -39.12 24.15
CA GLY A 348 -8.55 -39.44 23.79
C GLY A 348 -9.60 -39.01 24.82
N GLY A 349 -9.25 -38.08 25.73
CA GLY A 349 -10.15 -37.55 26.74
C GLY A 349 -9.58 -37.60 28.16
N LEU A 350 -10.31 -37.03 29.11
CA LEU A 350 -9.90 -36.95 30.53
C LEU A 350 -9.87 -38.33 31.21
N ASP A 351 -10.68 -39.27 30.74
CA ASP A 351 -10.88 -40.57 31.41
C ASP A 351 -9.70 -41.53 31.24
N ASN A 352 -8.83 -41.30 30.26
CA ASN A 352 -7.67 -42.15 29.96
C ASN A 352 -6.35 -41.65 30.60
N ILE A 353 -6.41 -40.62 31.43
CA ILE A 353 -5.20 -40.03 32.02
C ILE A 353 -4.74 -40.86 33.23
N VAL A 354 -3.65 -41.59 33.07
CA VAL A 354 -2.99 -42.29 34.18
C VAL A 354 -2.11 -41.28 34.95
N ILE A 355 -2.45 -41.03 36.22
CA ILE A 355 -1.69 -40.13 37.08
C ILE A 355 -0.37 -40.80 37.48
N ASP A 356 0.72 -40.40 36.85
CA ASP A 356 2.05 -40.89 37.18
C ASP A 356 2.59 -40.27 38.50
N LYS A 357 3.44 -41.02 39.19
CA LYS A 357 4.15 -40.60 40.41
C LYS A 357 4.97 -39.32 40.19
N GLN A 358 5.49 -39.11 38.98
CA GLN A 358 6.19 -37.87 38.61
C GLN A 358 5.27 -36.66 38.63
N MET A 359 4.02 -36.79 38.18
CA MET A 359 3.05 -35.70 38.17
C MET A 359 2.70 -35.26 39.60
N ILE A 360 2.54 -36.23 40.51
CA ILE A 360 2.31 -35.98 41.94
C ILE A 360 3.51 -35.27 42.57
N LEU A 361 4.75 -35.69 42.26
CA LEU A 361 5.97 -35.04 42.74
C LEU A 361 6.09 -33.59 42.24
N LYS A 362 5.76 -33.32 40.97
CA LYS A 362 5.79 -31.97 40.40
C LYS A 362 4.76 -31.06 41.05
N ILE A 363 3.56 -31.55 41.36
CA ILE A 363 2.52 -30.79 42.08
C ILE A 363 2.99 -30.46 43.50
N ARG A 364 3.54 -31.44 44.23
CA ARG A 364 4.06 -31.21 45.60
C ARG A 364 5.18 -30.17 45.64
N ASN A 365 6.03 -30.14 44.60
CA ASN A 365 7.15 -29.19 44.49
C ASN A 365 6.78 -27.88 43.78
N ALA A 366 5.54 -27.69 43.33
CA ALA A 366 5.13 -26.54 42.53
C ALA A 366 5.39 -25.20 43.22
N ARG A 367 5.19 -25.12 44.54
CA ARG A 367 5.45 -23.90 45.31
C ARG A 367 6.93 -23.54 45.38
N SER A 368 7.80 -24.55 45.48
CA SER A 368 9.26 -24.34 45.47
C SER A 368 9.72 -23.83 44.11
N LEU A 369 9.27 -24.47 43.03
CA LEU A 369 9.58 -24.07 41.65
C LEU A 369 9.07 -22.66 41.33
N TYR A 370 7.88 -22.30 41.84
CA TYR A 370 7.36 -20.95 41.70
C TYR A 370 8.24 -19.90 42.39
N ASN A 371 8.68 -20.17 43.62
CA ASN A 371 9.56 -19.26 44.36
C ASN A 371 10.93 -19.12 43.69
N GLU A 372 11.45 -20.19 43.09
CA GLU A 372 12.69 -20.17 42.32
C GLU A 372 12.54 -19.34 41.04
N GLY A 373 11.44 -19.54 40.29
CA GLY A 373 11.11 -18.73 39.12
C GLY A 373 10.95 -17.24 39.42
N LEU A 374 10.39 -16.87 40.58
CA LEU A 374 10.33 -15.48 41.04
C LEU A 374 11.72 -14.89 41.32
N LYS A 375 12.64 -15.67 41.92
CA LYS A 375 14.02 -15.24 42.16
C LYS A 375 14.76 -15.01 40.84
N GLU A 376 14.59 -15.90 39.87
CA GLU A 376 15.17 -15.74 38.54
C GLU A 376 14.61 -14.52 37.79
N ALA A 377 13.30 -14.29 37.87
CA ALA A 377 12.67 -13.13 37.25
C ALA A 377 13.21 -11.82 37.83
N LYS A 378 13.38 -11.74 39.16
CA LYS A 378 14.01 -10.58 39.82
C LYS A 378 15.45 -10.36 39.34
N LYS A 379 16.27 -11.41 39.34
CA LYS A 379 17.66 -11.33 38.84
C LYS A 379 17.72 -10.85 37.39
N LYS A 380 16.85 -11.38 36.51
CA LYS A 380 16.77 -10.95 35.10
C LYS A 380 16.39 -9.48 34.97
N SER A 381 15.40 -9.03 35.73
CA SER A 381 14.98 -7.63 35.72
C SER A 381 16.08 -6.68 36.21
N GLU A 382 16.86 -7.08 37.21
CA GLU A 382 18.00 -6.32 37.72
C GLU A 382 19.14 -6.26 36.69
N THR A 383 19.46 -7.36 36.01
CA THR A 383 20.46 -7.38 34.94
C THR A 383 20.04 -6.52 33.75
N GLU A 384 18.78 -6.60 33.32
CA GLU A 384 18.24 -5.79 32.22
C GLU A 384 18.22 -4.29 32.57
N ALA A 385 17.87 -3.94 33.82
CA ALA A 385 17.92 -2.57 34.30
C ALA A 385 19.36 -2.02 34.29
N ASN A 386 20.33 -2.82 34.73
CA ASN A 386 21.74 -2.43 34.76
C ASN A 386 22.32 -2.28 33.32
N GLU A 387 21.98 -3.19 32.41
CA GLU A 387 22.35 -3.08 31.00
C GLU A 387 21.75 -1.83 30.34
N ASN A 388 20.47 -1.54 30.61
CA ASN A 388 19.82 -0.35 30.08
C ASN A 388 20.42 0.95 30.64
N LEU A 389 20.82 0.95 31.91
CA LEU A 389 21.51 2.08 32.53
C LEU A 389 22.89 2.29 31.91
N ASN A 390 23.63 1.22 31.66
CA ASN A 390 24.91 1.27 30.95
C ASN A 390 24.75 1.77 29.50
N LYS A 391 23.74 1.29 28.76
CA LYS A 391 23.42 1.79 27.41
C LYS A 391 23.12 3.29 27.42
N ARG A 392 22.34 3.77 28.40
CA ARG A 392 22.05 5.22 28.55
C ARG A 392 23.31 6.04 28.83
N ARG A 393 24.22 5.55 29.68
CA ARG A 393 25.52 6.21 29.95
C ARG A 393 26.37 6.32 28.69
N LEU A 394 26.50 5.23 27.93
CA LEU A 394 27.26 5.22 26.67
C LEU A 394 26.68 6.20 25.64
N VAL A 395 25.34 6.29 25.54
CA VAL A 395 24.69 7.25 24.63
C VAL A 395 24.96 8.70 25.04
N ALA A 396 24.90 9.01 26.33
CA ALA A 396 25.22 10.35 26.83
C ALA A 396 26.67 10.74 26.55
N GLU A 397 27.61 9.82 26.76
CA GLU A 397 29.03 10.03 26.48
C GLU A 397 29.30 10.26 24.99
N ILE A 398 28.64 9.49 24.11
CA ILE A 398 28.71 9.68 22.66
C ILE A 398 28.20 11.07 22.25
N ASP A 399 27.11 11.55 22.84
CA ASP A 399 26.55 12.86 22.50
C ASP A 399 27.42 14.02 23.02
N ASP A 400 28.05 13.87 24.18
CA ASP A 400 29.03 14.85 24.68
C ASP A 400 30.28 14.89 23.80
N LEU A 401 30.78 13.74 23.32
CA LEU A 401 31.88 13.68 22.36
C LEU A 401 31.51 14.32 21.01
N LYS A 402 30.28 14.12 20.51
CA LYS A 402 29.79 14.80 19.30
C LYS A 402 29.72 16.31 19.48
N LYS A 403 29.24 16.81 20.62
CA LYS A 403 29.21 18.25 20.92
C LYS A 403 30.61 18.85 20.96
N LYS A 404 31.57 18.17 21.61
CA LYS A 404 32.98 18.58 21.60
C LYS A 404 33.55 18.64 20.17
N ARG A 405 33.26 17.64 19.34
CA ARG A 405 33.67 17.62 17.93
C ARG A 405 33.12 18.81 17.15
N LEU A 406 31.84 19.14 17.33
CA LEU A 406 31.20 20.27 16.64
C LEU A 406 31.80 21.62 17.06
N LYS A 407 32.11 21.81 18.35
CA LYS A 407 32.79 23.03 18.83
C LYS A 407 34.15 23.21 18.17
N ILE A 408 34.96 22.15 18.11
CA ILE A 408 36.28 22.18 17.46
C ILE A 408 36.17 22.50 15.96
N ILE A 409 35.15 21.96 15.27
CA ILE A 409 34.93 22.27 13.85
C ILE A 409 34.55 23.73 13.66
N ALA A 410 33.68 24.27 14.52
CA ALA A 410 33.25 25.68 14.43
C ALA A 410 34.41 26.65 14.72
N GLU A 411 35.29 26.34 15.69
CA GLU A 411 36.50 27.11 15.96
C GLU A 411 37.44 27.11 14.75
N LYS A 412 37.69 25.94 14.16
CA LYS A 412 38.52 25.82 12.94
C LYS A 412 37.93 26.56 11.75
N GLN A 413 36.61 26.56 11.58
CA GLN A 413 35.94 27.31 10.50
C GLN A 413 36.13 28.81 10.64
N LYS A 414 35.98 29.35 11.86
CA LYS A 414 36.25 30.78 12.11
C LYS A 414 37.69 31.16 11.80
N GLU A 415 38.65 30.31 12.16
CA GLU A 415 40.06 30.53 11.82
C GLU A 415 40.30 30.48 10.30
N THR A 416 39.64 29.57 9.57
CA THR A 416 39.76 29.53 8.10
C THR A 416 39.13 30.74 7.43
N ASP A 417 37.99 31.22 7.93
CA ASP A 417 37.30 32.39 7.38
C ASP A 417 38.15 33.66 7.56
N LEU A 418 38.79 33.83 8.73
CA LEU A 418 39.75 34.91 9.00
C LEU A 418 40.98 34.88 8.08
N ILE A 419 41.46 33.69 7.72
CA ILE A 419 42.56 33.54 6.78
C ILE A 419 42.10 33.88 5.35
N GLU A 420 40.90 33.45 4.95
CA GLU A 420 40.32 33.79 3.64
C GLU A 420 40.07 35.30 3.49
N GLU A 421 39.56 35.98 4.53
CA GLU A 421 39.40 37.43 4.54
C GLU A 421 40.74 38.14 4.34
N LYS A 422 41.79 37.75 5.07
CA LYS A 422 43.15 38.30 4.88
C LYS A 422 43.70 38.04 3.48
N ILE A 423 43.43 36.87 2.90
CA ILE A 423 43.82 36.56 1.52
C ILE A 423 43.09 37.49 0.55
N GLN A 424 41.79 37.72 0.74
CA GLN A 424 41.01 38.63 -0.11
C GLN A 424 41.47 40.09 0.01
N GLU A 425 41.76 40.56 1.22
CA GLU A 425 42.34 41.89 1.45
C GLU A 425 43.67 42.05 0.69
N LEU A 426 44.59 41.09 0.82
CA LEU A 426 45.87 41.12 0.11
C LEU A 426 45.72 41.04 -1.42
N LEU A 427 44.73 40.28 -1.91
CA LEU A 427 44.40 40.25 -3.34
C LEU A 427 43.79 41.55 -3.85
N SER A 428 43.04 42.27 -3.01
CA SER A 428 42.46 43.57 -3.35
C SER A 428 43.51 44.68 -3.45
N ILE A 429 44.56 44.62 -2.63
CA ILE A 429 45.70 45.55 -2.64
C ILE A 429 46.65 45.28 -3.83
N ARG A 430 46.63 44.07 -4.38
CA ARG A 430 47.48 43.68 -5.53
C ARG A 430 46.97 44.20 -6.88
N LYS A 431 45.70 44.59 -6.98
CA LYS A 431 45.14 45.29 -8.15
C LYS A 431 45.40 46.78 -8.03
#